data_AF-A0A5K0WE58-F1
#
_entry.id   AF-A0A5K0WE58-F1
#
_cell.length_a   1.000
_cell.length_b   1.000
_cell.length_c   1.000
_cell.angle_alpha   90.00
_cell.angle_beta   90.00
_cell.angle_gamma   90.00
#
_symmetry.space_group_name_H-M   'P 1'
#
loop_
_entity.id
_entity.type
_entity.pdbx_description
1 polymer ?
#
loop_
_entity_poly.entity_id
_entity_poly.type
_entity_poly.pdbx_seq_one_letter_code
_entity_poly.pdbx_strand_id
1 'polypeptide(L)' 'EANLQLLFTVAENAPLEAVRSNCTIALGDLSVRFPNLLEPWTENMYGRLRDPAVSVRKNAVLVLSHLILNDMMK' A
#
# COMPACT_ATOMS: atom_id res chain seq x y z
N GLU A 1 6.67 13.88 -0.23
CA GLU A 1 6.66 13.62 -1.69
C GLU A 1 7.89 12.90 -2.22
N ALA A 2 9.11 13.43 -2.04
CA ALA A 2 10.32 12.89 -2.70
C ALA A 2 10.59 11.37 -2.49
N ASN A 3 10.20 10.80 -1.35
CA ASN A 3 10.49 9.39 -1.02
C ASN A 3 9.31 8.42 -1.27
N LEU A 4 8.15 8.92 -1.71
CA LEU A 4 6.96 8.08 -1.91
C LEU A 4 7.15 7.12 -3.08
N GLN A 5 7.67 7.63 -4.20
CA GLN A 5 7.97 6.81 -5.37
C GLN A 5 8.95 5.68 -5.04
N LEU A 6 10.01 5.98 -4.28
CA LEU A 6 10.96 4.98 -3.82
C LEU A 6 10.27 3.92 -2.94
N LEU A 7 9.40 4.34 -2.02
CA LEU A 7 8.66 3.41 -1.16
C LEU A 7 7.77 2.48 -1.97
N PHE A 8 7.10 2.98 -3.01
CA PHE A 8 6.30 2.16 -3.93
C PHE A 8 7.17 1.20 -4.75
N THR A 9 8.32 1.65 -5.25
CA THR A 9 9.28 0.79 -5.96
C THR A 9 9.80 -0.34 -5.06
N VAL A 10 10.07 -0.05 -3.78
CA VAL A 10 10.47 -1.05 -2.79
C VAL A 10 9.31 -2.00 -2.47
N ALA A 11 8.08 -1.49 -2.33
CA ALA A 11 6.90 -2.31 -2.11
C ALA A 11 6.61 -3.27 -3.29
N GLU A 12 7.08 -2.94 -4.50
CA GLU A 12 6.92 -3.75 -5.70
C GLU A 12 8.07 -4.73 -5.94
N ASN A 13 9.31 -4.24 -5.85
CA ASN A 13 10.49 -4.98 -6.29
C ASN A 13 11.30 -5.61 -5.14
N ALA A 14 10.93 -5.38 -3.87
CA ALA A 14 11.68 -5.98 -2.78
C ALA A 14 11.59 -7.52 -2.84
N PRO A 15 12.71 -8.25 -2.73
CA PRO A 15 12.73 -9.71 -2.81
C PRO A 15 12.08 -10.35 -1.58
N LEU A 16 12.09 -9.67 -0.44
CA LEU A 16 11.53 -10.16 0.83
C LEU A 16 10.06 -9.77 0.98
N GLU A 17 9.20 -10.77 1.15
CA GLU A 17 7.76 -10.56 1.40
C GLU A 17 7.47 -9.75 2.68
N ALA A 18 8.33 -9.84 3.69
CA ALA A 18 8.19 -9.06 4.93
C ALA A 18 8.36 -7.57 4.66
N VAL A 19 9.30 -7.20 3.77
CA VAL A 19 9.52 -5.80 3.38
C VAL A 19 8.32 -5.30 2.59
N ARG A 20 7.82 -6.05 1.59
CA ARG A 20 6.62 -5.67 0.83
C ARG A 20 5.37 -5.55 1.73
N SER A 21 5.24 -6.44 2.71
CA SER A 21 4.16 -6.41 3.70
C SER A 21 4.23 -5.16 4.57
N ASN A 22 5.41 -4.86 5.11
CA ASN A 22 5.62 -3.68 5.95
C ASN A 22 5.43 -2.38 5.17
N CYS A 23 5.89 -2.32 3.91
CA CYS A 23 5.65 -1.18 3.03
C CYS A 23 4.15 -0.98 2.77
N THR A 24 3.39 -2.05 2.55
CA THR A 24 1.93 -1.97 2.36
C THR A 24 1.22 -1.38 3.59
N ILE A 25 1.63 -1.79 4.79
CA ILE A 25 1.09 -1.23 6.05
C ILE A 25 1.48 0.24 6.19
N ALA A 26 2.76 0.58 5.99
CA ALA A 26 3.24 1.95 6.09
C ALA A 26 2.56 2.89 5.08
N LEU A 27 2.30 2.40 3.86
CA LEU A 27 1.49 3.11 2.86
C LEU A 27 0.06 3.32 3.35
N GLY A 28 -0.54 2.31 3.98
CA GLY A 28 -1.85 2.43 4.62
C GLY A 28 -1.92 3.55 5.65
N ASP A 29 -0.96 3.58 6.57
CA ASP A 29 -0.87 4.61 7.61
C ASP A 29 -0.67 6.02 7.01
N LEU A 30 0.11 6.10 5.92
CA LEU A 30 0.29 7.34 5.18
C LEU A 30 -0.99 7.78 4.47
N SER A 31 -1.77 6.86 3.88
CA SER A 31 -3.07 7.17 3.27
C SER A 31 -4.05 7.75 4.28
N VAL A 32 -4.02 7.32 5.54
CA VAL A 32 -4.86 7.89 6.60
C VAL A 32 -4.43 9.33 6.95
N ARG A 33 -3.12 9.62 6.98
CA ARG A 33 -2.63 10.96 7.35
C ARG A 33 -2.61 11.96 6.19
N PHE A 34 -2.43 11.49 4.95
CA PHE A 34 -2.27 12.31 3.76
C PHE A 34 -3.03 11.71 2.56
N PRO A 35 -4.37 11.63 2.60
CA PRO A 35 -5.17 11.00 1.55
C PRO A 35 -4.94 11.63 0.16
N ASN A 36 -4.93 12.96 0.07
CA ASN A 36 -4.75 13.70 -1.18
C ASN A 36 -3.39 13.41 -1.86
N LEU A 37 -2.39 12.98 -1.09
CA LEU A 37 -1.07 12.65 -1.62
C LEU A 37 -1.00 11.22 -2.18
N LEU A 38 -1.85 10.31 -1.68
CA LEU A 38 -1.90 8.91 -2.11
C LEU A 38 -2.96 8.62 -3.16
N GLU A 39 -3.87 9.56 -3.44
CA GLU A 39 -4.86 9.48 -4.51
C GLU A 39 -4.26 8.99 -5.86
N PRO A 40 -3.15 9.55 -6.40
CA PRO A 40 -2.55 9.05 -7.65
C PRO A 40 -1.84 7.69 -7.52
N TRP A 41 -1.60 7.21 -6.31
CA TRP A 41 -0.93 5.93 -6.05
C TRP A 41 -1.89 4.79 -5.67
N THR A 42 -3.19 5.09 -5.65
CA THR A 42 -4.25 4.15 -5.29
C THR A 42 -4.21 2.88 -6.17
N GLU A 43 -3.97 3.02 -7.48
CA GLU A 43 -3.82 1.87 -8.38
C GLU A 43 -2.64 0.95 -7.98
N ASN A 44 -1.53 1.53 -7.53
CA ASN A 44 -0.37 0.75 -7.07
C ASN A 44 -0.68 -0.01 -5.77
N MET A 45 -1.52 0.57 -4.90
CA MET A 45 -1.99 -0.12 -3.70
C MET A 45 -2.90 -1.30 -4.06
N TYR A 46 -3.84 -1.14 -5.00
CA TYR A 46 -4.64 -2.25 -5.53
C TYR A 46 -3.77 -3.32 -6.21
N GLY A 47 -2.67 -2.93 -6.86
CA GLY A 47 -1.70 -3.85 -7.44
C GLY A 47 -1.11 -4.85 -6.43
N ARG A 48 -1.05 -4.52 -5.13
CA ARG A 48 -0.56 -5.43 -4.07
C ARG A 48 -1.50 -6.61 -3.80
N LEU A 49 -2.77 -6.53 -4.23
CA LEU A 49 -3.69 -7.68 -4.17
C LEU A 49 -3.25 -8.84 -5.06
N ARG A 50 -2.39 -8.59 -6.05
CA ARG A 50 -1.84 -9.62 -6.96
C ARG A 50 -0.43 -10.10 -6.58
N ASP A 51 0.09 -9.70 -5.41
CA ASP A 51 1.41 -10.15 -4.96
C ASP A 51 1.47 -11.69 -4.85
N PRO A 52 2.59 -12.34 -5.22
CA PRO A 52 2.73 -13.79 -5.08
C PRO A 52 2.62 -14.28 -3.63
N ALA A 53 3.02 -13.47 -2.65
CA ALA A 53 2.98 -13.83 -1.24
C ALA A 53 1.59 -13.64 -0.64
N VAL A 54 1.06 -14.68 0.00
CA VAL A 54 -0.26 -14.66 0.67
C VAL A 54 -0.28 -13.61 1.79
N SER A 55 0.84 -13.47 2.53
CA SER A 55 0.98 -12.52 3.64
C SER A 55 0.80 -11.07 3.17
N VAL A 56 1.43 -10.70 2.04
CA VAL A 56 1.31 -9.36 1.45
C VAL A 56 -0.12 -9.12 1.01
N ARG A 57 -0.76 -10.09 0.34
CA ARG A 57 -2.16 -9.96 -0.10
C ARG A 57 -3.13 -9.75 1.06
N LYS A 58 -2.96 -10.48 2.18
CA LYS A 58 -3.79 -10.30 3.38
C LYS A 58 -3.65 -8.90 3.95
N ASN A 59 -2.42 -8.40 4.06
CA ASN A 59 -2.17 -7.05 4.55
C ASN A 59 -2.73 -5.99 3.59
N ALA A 60 -2.60 -6.19 2.29
CA ALA A 60 -3.18 -5.31 1.28
C ALA A 60 -4.71 -5.24 1.41
N VAL A 61 -5.40 -6.38 1.54
CA VAL A 61 -6.85 -6.40 1.78
C VAL A 61 -7.22 -5.66 3.05
N LEU A 62 -6.54 -5.93 4.16
CA LEU A 62 -6.81 -5.27 5.44
C LEU A 62 -6.68 -3.74 5.34
N VAL A 63 -5.57 -3.27 4.76
CA VAL A 63 -5.30 -1.85 4.57
C VAL A 63 -6.31 -1.20 3.63
N LEU A 64 -6.57 -1.80 2.47
CA LEU A 64 -7.53 -1.28 1.49
C LEU A 64 -8.94 -1.23 2.08
N SER A 65 -9.39 -2.29 2.77
CA SER A 65 -10.68 -2.30 3.45
C SER A 65 -10.78 -1.21 4.51
N HIS A 66 -9.75 -1.02 5.33
CA HIS A 66 -9.72 0.05 6.32
C HIS A 66 -9.84 1.42 5.66
N LEU A 67 -9.10 1.67 4.58
CA LEU A 67 -9.09 2.96 3.89
C LEU A 67 -10.42 3.27 3.19
N ILE A 68 -11.04 2.28 2.54
CA ILE A 68 -12.36 2.42 1.91
C ILE A 68 -13.43 2.70 2.97
N LEU A 69 -13.41 1.96 4.10
CA LEU A 69 -14.37 2.15 5.19
C LEU A 69 -14.26 3.53 5.85
N ASN A 70 -13.09 4.17 5.77
CA ASN A 70 -12.87 5.53 6.29
C ASN A 70 -13.05 6.63 5.23
N ASP A 71 -13.58 6.31 4.03
CA ASP A 71 -13.77 7.23 2.90
C ASP A 71 -12.47 7.91 2.42
N MET A 72 -11.32 7.25 2.64
CA MET A 72 -9.99 7.75 2.29
C MET A 72 -9.55 7.31 0.89
N MET A 73 -10.16 6.27 0.35
CA MET A 73 -9.99 5.80 -1.04
C MET A 73 -11.33 5.35 -1.59
N LYS A 74 -11.54 5.58 -2.90
CA LYS A 74 -12.76 5.22 -3.64
C LYS A 74 -12.45 4.26 -4.77
#